data_AF-A0A9X3HN00-F1
#
_entry.id   AF-A0A9X3HN00-F1
#
_cell.length_a   1.000
_cell.length_b   1.000
_cell.length_c   1.000
_cell.angle_alpha   90.00
_cell.angle_beta   90.00
_cell.angle_gamma   90.00
#
_symmetry.space_group_name_H-M   'P 1'
#
loop_
_entity.id
_entity.type
_entity.pdbx_description
1 polymer ?
#
loop_
_entity_poly.entity_id
_entity_poly.type
_entity_poly.pdbx_seq_one_letter_code
_entity_poly.pdbx_strand_id
1 'polypeptide(L)'
;MSYDITFGYLGDNKEKTATIISEKLNIKLLPTSGGNFGYRFGEIADTISVIDNYLDYDDWWQEENYKNCPILIKASFTNGKNKDKEEKARHIREVLKIISDLIEIKHEIIED
;
A
#
# COMPACT_ATOMS: atom_id res chain seq x y z
N MET A 1 -16.05 -0.12 10.89
CA MET A 1 -14.75 0.58 11.02
C MET A 1 -13.69 -0.10 10.17
N SER A 2 -13.11 0.59 9.20
CA SER A 2 -11.94 0.15 8.44
C SER A 2 -10.78 1.11 8.61
N TYR A 3 -9.57 0.60 8.36
CA TYR A 3 -8.36 1.40 8.32
C TYR A 3 -7.74 1.26 6.94
N ASP A 4 -7.42 2.37 6.31
CA ASP A 4 -6.76 2.41 5.00
C ASP A 4 -5.52 3.28 5.08
N ILE A 5 -4.41 2.78 4.55
CA ILE A 5 -3.12 3.44 4.57
C ILE A 5 -2.58 3.53 3.15
N THR A 6 -2.13 4.73 2.77
CA THR A 6 -1.49 4.98 1.49
C THR A 6 -0.11 5.58 1.71
N PHE A 7 0.89 4.96 1.09
CA PHE A 7 2.23 5.52 0.92
C PHE A 7 2.49 5.79 -0.56
N GLY A 8 3.27 6.83 -0.84
CA GLY A 8 3.83 7.10 -2.15
C GLY A 8 5.30 6.73 -2.18
N TYR A 9 5.75 6.18 -3.29
CA TYR A 9 7.16 5.95 -3.57
C TYR A 9 7.64 6.97 -4.60
N LEU A 10 8.79 7.60 -4.33
CA LEU A 10 9.36 8.64 -5.19
C LEU A 10 10.18 8.08 -6.37
N GLY A 11 10.58 6.81 -6.32
CA GLY A 11 11.30 6.16 -7.42
C GLY A 11 10.35 5.59 -8.48
N ASP A 12 10.92 4.99 -9.51
CA ASP A 12 10.21 4.49 -10.70
C ASP A 12 10.17 2.95 -10.82
N ASN A 13 10.82 2.23 -9.89
CA ASN A 13 10.94 0.78 -9.96
C ASN A 13 9.95 0.06 -9.02
N LYS A 14 8.78 -0.27 -9.56
CA LYS A 14 7.70 -0.94 -8.84
C LYS A 14 8.06 -2.33 -8.33
N GLU A 15 8.78 -3.12 -9.12
CA GLU A 15 9.20 -4.49 -8.75
C GLU A 15 10.19 -4.49 -7.58
N LYS A 16 11.16 -3.57 -7.61
CA LYS A 16 12.09 -3.35 -6.50
C LYS A 16 11.34 -2.95 -5.23
N THR A 17 10.39 -2.02 -5.34
CA THR A 17 9.57 -1.59 -4.20
C THR A 17 8.73 -2.73 -3.64
N ALA A 18 8.09 -3.54 -4.50
CA ALA A 18 7.35 -4.73 -4.09
C ALA A 18 8.25 -5.76 -3.39
N THR A 19 9.49 -5.94 -3.85
CA THR A 19 10.47 -6.83 -3.20
C THR A 19 10.82 -6.33 -1.80
N ILE A 20 11.16 -5.05 -1.65
CA ILE A 20 11.49 -4.45 -0.35
C ILE A 20 10.32 -4.60 0.63
N ILE A 21 9.08 -4.32 0.19
CA ILE A 21 7.89 -4.44 1.03
C ILE A 21 7.68 -5.90 1.44
N SER A 22 7.81 -6.83 0.50
CA SER A 22 7.70 -8.28 0.75
C SER A 22 8.68 -8.73 1.83
N GLU A 23 9.95 -8.31 1.74
CA GLU A 23 10.99 -8.62 2.71
C GLU A 23 10.71 -8.00 4.09
N LYS A 24 10.35 -6.71 4.14
CA LYS A 24 10.11 -5.99 5.39
C LYS A 24 8.90 -6.50 6.15
N LEU A 25 7.87 -6.92 5.43
CA LEU A 25 6.63 -7.43 6.01
C LEU A 25 6.61 -8.96 6.12
N ASN A 26 7.63 -9.65 5.62
CA ASN A 26 7.69 -11.11 5.53
C ASN A 26 6.45 -11.71 4.85
N ILE A 27 6.05 -11.13 3.72
CA ILE A 27 4.94 -11.60 2.89
C ILE A 27 5.41 -11.84 1.46
N LYS A 28 4.58 -12.54 0.68
CA LYS A 28 4.77 -12.67 -0.76
C LYS A 28 3.78 -11.76 -1.49
N LEU A 29 4.26 -10.67 -2.07
CA LEU A 29 3.50 -9.92 -3.06
C LEU A 29 3.56 -10.64 -4.40
N LEU A 30 2.39 -10.96 -4.96
CA LEU A 30 2.27 -11.66 -6.24
C LEU A 30 1.94 -10.67 -7.35
N PRO A 31 2.44 -10.89 -8.58
CA PRO A 31 2.00 -10.13 -9.74
C PRO A 31 0.48 -10.21 -9.90
N THR A 32 -0.11 -9.09 -10.30
CA THR A 32 -1.53 -8.91 -10.61
C THR A 32 -1.65 -8.29 -12.00
N SER A 33 -2.89 -8.06 -12.45
CA SER A 33 -3.15 -7.40 -13.73
C SER A 33 -2.49 -6.02 -13.82
N GLY A 34 -2.05 -5.63 -15.02
CA GLY A 34 -1.43 -4.31 -15.26
C GLY A 34 -0.01 -4.17 -14.69
N GLY A 35 0.69 -5.29 -14.45
CA GLY A 35 2.06 -5.27 -13.91
C GLY A 35 2.17 -4.86 -12.44
N ASN A 36 1.04 -4.74 -11.73
CA ASN A 36 1.00 -4.39 -10.31
C ASN A 36 1.30 -5.60 -9.42
N PHE A 37 1.60 -5.36 -8.15
CA PHE A 37 1.86 -6.42 -7.18
C PHE A 37 0.85 -6.37 -6.03
N GLY A 38 0.45 -7.52 -5.50
CA GLY A 38 -0.59 -7.59 -4.48
C GLY A 38 -0.47 -8.76 -3.52
N TYR A 39 -0.94 -8.53 -2.30
CA TYR A 39 -1.18 -9.50 -1.24
C TYR A 39 -2.65 -9.37 -0.85
N ARG A 40 -3.38 -10.48 -0.73
CA ARG A 40 -4.83 -10.51 -0.51
C ARG A 40 -5.21 -11.59 0.49
N PHE A 41 -6.26 -11.34 1.25
CA PHE A 41 -6.82 -12.26 2.26
C PHE A 41 -5.77 -12.71 3.28
N GLY A 42 -4.97 -11.74 3.72
CA GLY A 42 -3.80 -11.98 4.53
C GLY A 42 -4.03 -11.91 6.04
N GLU A 43 -3.08 -12.45 6.78
CA GLU A 43 -3.11 -12.41 8.24
C GLU A 43 -2.68 -11.05 8.80
N ILE A 44 -1.71 -10.39 8.13
CA ILE A 44 -1.16 -9.11 8.59
C ILE A 44 -1.93 -7.90 8.06
N ALA A 45 -2.66 -8.06 6.95
CA ALA A 45 -3.51 -7.06 6.31
C ALA A 45 -4.49 -7.78 5.38
N ASP A 46 -5.68 -7.22 5.15
CA ASP A 46 -6.64 -7.79 4.21
C ASP A 46 -6.13 -7.68 2.79
N THR A 47 -5.60 -6.51 2.44
CA THR A 47 -4.88 -6.31 1.19
C THR A 47 -3.66 -5.41 1.36
N ILE A 48 -2.63 -5.66 0.56
CA ILE A 48 -1.53 -4.73 0.29
C ILE A 48 -1.31 -4.74 -1.21
N SER A 49 -1.27 -3.57 -1.84
CA SER A 49 -1.07 -3.42 -3.28
C SER A 49 0.03 -2.40 -3.57
N VAL A 50 0.88 -2.71 -4.56
CA VAL A 50 1.86 -1.79 -5.13
C VAL A 50 1.44 -1.52 -6.57
N ILE A 51 1.04 -0.29 -6.85
CA ILE A 51 0.37 0.11 -8.10
C ILE A 51 1.00 1.34 -8.72
N ASP A 52 0.88 1.51 -10.03
CA ASP A 52 1.23 2.77 -10.69
C ASP A 52 0.18 3.83 -10.36
N ASN A 53 0.61 5.04 -10.00
CA ASN A 53 -0.29 6.17 -9.81
C ASN A 53 -0.74 6.77 -11.15
N TYR A 54 0.13 6.76 -12.16
CA TYR A 54 -0.18 7.19 -13.51
C TYR A 54 -0.47 5.98 -14.39
N LEU A 55 -1.57 6.05 -15.13
CA LEU A 55 -2.04 5.00 -16.02
C LEU A 55 -1.86 5.47 -17.46
N ASP A 56 -0.76 5.06 -18.09
CA ASP A 56 -0.37 5.49 -19.46
C ASP A 56 -1.48 5.26 -20.49
N TYR A 57 -2.25 4.18 -20.33
CA TYR A 57 -3.29 3.78 -21.29
C TYR A 57 -4.53 4.67 -21.26
N ASP A 58 -4.78 5.35 -20.14
CA ASP A 58 -5.93 6.23 -19.91
C ASP A 58 -5.52 7.71 -19.77
N ASP A 59 -4.22 8.04 -19.84
CA ASP A 59 -3.66 9.37 -19.53
C ASP A 59 -4.25 9.94 -18.23
N TRP A 60 -4.25 9.10 -17.19
CA TRP A 60 -5.00 9.36 -15.97
C TRP A 60 -4.15 9.13 -14.71
N TRP A 61 -4.32 10.02 -13.73
CA TRP A 61 -3.73 9.87 -12.40
C TRP A 61 -4.77 9.32 -11.43
N GLN A 62 -4.47 8.19 -10.80
CA GLN A 62 -5.34 7.61 -9.78
C GLN A 62 -5.53 8.56 -8.60
N GLU A 63 -4.46 9.25 -8.18
CA GLU A 63 -4.51 10.28 -7.15
C GLU A 63 -3.82 11.56 -7.64
N GLU A 64 -4.61 12.50 -8.17
CA GLU A 64 -4.11 13.76 -8.75
C GLU A 64 -3.33 14.64 -7.76
N ASN A 65 -3.59 14.51 -6.46
CA ASN A 65 -2.88 15.29 -5.44
C ASN A 65 -1.45 14.76 -5.19
N TYR A 66 -1.10 13.57 -5.73
CA TYR A 66 0.16 12.88 -5.46
C TYR A 66 0.92 12.52 -6.74
N LYS A 67 0.86 13.37 -7.77
CA LYS A 67 1.54 13.15 -9.07
C LYS A 67 3.06 13.01 -8.97
N ASN A 68 3.64 13.48 -7.86
CA ASN A 68 5.06 13.32 -7.55
C ASN A 68 5.43 11.89 -7.07
N CYS A 69 4.43 11.05 -6.78
CA CYS A 69 4.61 9.66 -6.40
C CYS A 69 4.10 8.78 -7.55
N PRO A 70 4.97 8.35 -8.49
CA PRO A 70 4.55 7.52 -9.61
C PRO A 70 4.06 6.14 -9.19
N ILE A 71 4.42 5.67 -7.99
CA ILE A 71 4.00 4.38 -7.44
C ILE A 71 3.31 4.61 -6.09
N LEU A 72 2.18 3.94 -5.88
CA LEU A 72 1.45 3.93 -4.61
C LEU A 72 1.48 2.55 -3.96
N ILE A 73 1.58 2.55 -2.64
CA ILE A 73 1.43 1.38 -1.79
C ILE A 73 0.15 1.60 -0.99
N LYS A 74 -0.85 0.75 -1.20
CA LYS A 74 -2.14 0.82 -0.51
C LYS A 74 -2.31 -0.41 0.37
N ALA A 75 -2.63 -0.22 1.64
CA ALA A 75 -2.91 -1.30 2.59
C ALA A 75 -4.29 -1.09 3.22
N SER A 76 -5.09 -2.15 3.31
CA SER A 76 -6.45 -2.11 3.87
C SER A 76 -6.67 -3.14 4.98
N PHE A 77 -7.48 -2.74 5.96
CA PHE A 77 -7.84 -3.51 7.15
C PHE A 77 -9.33 -3.34 7.41
N THR A 78 -10.14 -4.24 6.87
CA THR A 78 -11.60 -4.24 6.91
C THR A 78 -12.15 -5.36 7.79
N ASN A 79 -11.49 -6.52 7.85
CA ASN A 79 -11.98 -7.70 8.54
C ASN A 79 -11.42 -7.86 9.97
N GLY A 80 -12.25 -8.45 10.85
CA GLY A 80 -11.88 -8.73 12.24
C GLY A 80 -12.29 -7.63 13.23
N LYS A 81 -11.85 -7.77 14.49
CA LYS A 81 -12.18 -6.84 15.58
C LYS A 81 -11.48 -5.50 15.36
N ASN A 82 -12.12 -4.41 15.76
CA ASN A 82 -11.59 -3.05 15.55
C ASN A 82 -10.20 -2.86 16.15
N LYS A 83 -9.99 -3.31 17.40
CA LYS A 83 -8.69 -3.22 18.07
C LYS A 83 -7.58 -3.96 17.30
N ASP A 84 -7.87 -5.15 16.79
CA ASP A 84 -6.91 -5.95 16.03
C ASP A 84 -6.55 -5.25 14.70
N LYS A 85 -7.54 -4.65 14.03
CA LYS A 85 -7.32 -3.87 12.80
C LYS A 85 -6.45 -2.64 13.05
N GLU A 86 -6.72 -1.90 14.12
CA GLU A 86 -5.94 -0.73 14.52
C GLU A 86 -4.48 -1.11 14.80
N GLU A 87 -4.24 -2.18 15.57
CA GLU A 87 -2.90 -2.65 15.90
C GLU A 87 -2.13 -3.09 14.66
N LYS A 88 -2.78 -3.82 13.75
CA LYS A 88 -2.18 -4.23 12.46
C LYS A 88 -1.87 -3.03 11.57
N ALA A 89 -2.82 -2.10 11.41
CA ALA A 89 -2.63 -0.88 10.62
C ALA A 89 -1.45 -0.06 11.17
N ARG A 90 -1.39 0.13 12.49
CA ARG A 90 -0.27 0.81 13.15
C ARG A 90 1.06 0.10 12.90
N HIS A 91 1.12 -1.23 13.05
CA HIS A 91 2.33 -1.99 12.83
C HIS A 91 2.85 -1.87 11.38
N ILE A 92 1.98 -2.09 10.39
CA ILE A 92 2.35 -1.96 8.97
C ILE A 92 2.85 -0.54 8.67
N ARG A 93 2.15 0.47 9.18
CA ARG A 93 2.53 1.87 9.03
C ARG A 93 3.91 2.18 9.62
N GLU A 94 4.20 1.67 10.80
CA GLU A 94 5.52 1.79 11.45
C GLU A 94 6.61 1.12 10.59
N VAL A 95 6.36 -0.06 10.05
CA VAL A 95 7.31 -0.76 9.18
C VAL A 95 7.54 -0.01 7.86
N LEU A 96 6.48 0.49 7.21
CA LEU A 96 6.63 1.19 5.94
C LEU A 96 7.36 2.54 6.08
N LYS A 97 7.22 3.22 7.23
CA LYS A 97 7.94 4.47 7.54
C LYS A 97 9.46 4.35 7.59
N ILE A 98 10.00 3.15 7.82
CA ILE A 98 11.45 2.96 7.87
C ILE A 98 12.08 2.86 6.46
N ILE A 99 11.26 2.74 5.43
CA ILE A 99 11.71 2.66 4.04
C ILE A 99 11.92 4.10 3.56
N SER A 100 13.18 4.48 3.34
CA SER A 100 13.63 5.87 3.13
C SER A 100 12.94 6.63 1.99
N ASP A 101 12.43 5.89 1.00
CA ASP A 101 11.86 6.44 -0.22
C ASP A 101 10.32 6.39 -0.23
N LEU A 102 9.71 5.93 0.88
CA LEU A 102 8.26 5.94 1.08
C LEU A 102 7.84 7.16 1.90
N ILE A 103 6.84 7.87 1.39
CA ILE A 103 6.20 8.98 2.08
C ILE A 103 4.80 8.53 2.46
N GLU A 104 4.44 8.67 3.73
CA GLU A 104 3.05 8.44 4.13
C GLU A 104 2.19 9.57 3.55
N ILE A 105 1.22 9.18 2.73
CA ILE A 105 0.30 10.10 2.06
C ILE A 105 -1.00 10.22 2.85
N LYS A 106 -1.55 9.08 3.27
CA LYS A 106 -2.90 9.00 3.83
C LYS A 106 -2.98 7.91 4.89
N HIS A 107 -3.74 8.22 5.94
CA HIS A 107 -4.21 7.25 6.92
C HIS A 107 -5.66 7.60 7.25
N GLU A 108 -6.58 6.76 6.81
CA GLU A 108 -8.02 6.94 7.00
C GLU A 108 -8.59 5.92 7.96
N ILE A 109 -9.49 6.40 8.82
CA ILE A 109 -10.32 5.57 9.68
C ILE A 109 -11.75 5.84 9.23
N ILE A 110 -12.43 4.82 8.72
CA ILE A 110 -13.79 4.93 8.21
C ILE A 110 -14.70 4.26 9.22
N GLU A 111 -15.53 5.02 9.91
CA GLU A 111 -16.57 4.50 10.82
C GLU A 111 -17.84 4.22 9.99
N ASP A 112 -18.14 2.94 9.78
CA ASP A 112 -19.48 2.49 9.36
C ASP A 112 -20.45 2.48 10.53
#